data_AF-E7D1Y6-F1
#
_entry.id   AF-E7D1Y6-F1
#
_cell.length_a   1.000
_cell.length_b   1.000
_cell.length_c   1.000
_cell.angle_alpha   90.00
_cell.angle_beta   90.00
_cell.angle_gamma   90.00
#
_symmetry.space_group_name_H-M   'P 1'
#
loop_
_entity.id
_entity.type
_entity.pdbx_description
1 polymer ?
#
loop_
_entity_poly.entity_id
_entity_poly.type
_entity_poly.pdbx_seq_one_letter_code
_entity_poly.pdbx_strand_id
1 'polypeptide(L)'
;MKTFGLLILCCCLVAVLGQETACRLQRKQELAKNVVGNFVPTCDADGSYSQVQCHGSTGFCWCADKDGNQLTKSVRGKPDC
;
A
#
# COMPACT_ATOMS: atom_id res chain seq x y z
N MET A 1 13.98 38.35 -4.08
CA MET A 1 12.77 37.93 -4.81
C MET A 1 12.97 36.66 -5.64
N LYS A 2 14.14 36.43 -6.25
CA LYS A 2 14.43 35.18 -7.00
C LYS A 2 14.67 33.94 -6.12
N THR A 3 15.21 34.12 -4.91
CA THR A 3 15.51 33.06 -3.93
C THR A 3 14.25 32.41 -3.32
N PHE A 4 13.20 33.20 -3.09
CA PHE A 4 11.91 32.68 -2.60
C PHE A 4 11.17 31.86 -3.67
N GLY A 5 11.25 32.26 -4.94
CA GLY A 5 10.66 31.51 -6.06
C GLY A 5 11.31 30.14 -6.29
N LEU A 6 12.64 30.04 -6.12
CA LEU A 6 13.37 28.79 -6.28
C LEU A 6 13.10 27.78 -5.16
N LEU A 7 12.89 28.26 -3.92
CA LEU A 7 12.53 27.42 -2.76
C LEU A 7 11.11 26.85 -2.89
N ILE A 8 10.15 27.65 -3.34
CA ILE A 8 8.76 27.19 -3.57
C ILE A 8 8.70 26.16 -4.70
N LEU A 9 9.43 26.39 -5.81
CA LEU A 9 9.52 25.44 -6.93
C LEU A 9 10.15 24.10 -6.49
N CYS A 10 11.17 24.16 -5.63
CA CYS A 10 11.81 22.98 -5.07
C CYS A 10 10.83 22.21 -4.16
N CYS A 11 10.12 22.88 -3.24
CA CYS A 11 9.11 22.24 -2.38
C CYS A 11 7.96 21.58 -3.15
N CYS A 12 7.47 22.21 -4.23
CA CYS A 12 6.47 21.62 -5.11
C CYS A 12 7.00 20.40 -5.86
N LEU A 13 8.27 20.39 -6.28
CA LEU A 13 8.90 19.22 -6.90
C LEU A 13 9.15 18.10 -5.88
N VAL A 14 9.56 18.40 -4.64
CA VAL A 14 9.77 17.36 -3.61
C VAL A 14 8.44 16.71 -3.18
N ALA A 15 7.35 17.48 -3.12
CA ALA A 15 6.02 16.96 -2.81
C ALA A 15 5.45 16.01 -3.89
N VAL A 16 5.98 16.03 -5.11
CA VAL A 16 5.53 15.19 -6.24
C VAL A 16 6.32 13.88 -6.34
N LEU A 17 7.43 13.72 -5.61
CA LEU A 17 8.38 12.61 -5.79
C LEU A 17 8.18 11.40 -4.87
N GLY A 18 7.17 11.39 -3.99
CA GLY A 18 6.99 10.25 -3.09
C GLY A 18 5.71 10.33 -2.26
N GLN A 19 4.57 10.02 -2.88
CA GLN A 19 3.33 9.83 -2.14
C GLN A 19 3.40 8.47 -1.42
N GLU A 20 3.80 8.51 -0.13
CA GLU A 20 3.66 7.39 0.80
C GLU A 20 2.15 7.18 1.05
N THR A 21 1.52 6.40 0.18
CA THR A 21 0.10 6.00 0.29
C THR A 21 -0.11 5.06 1.48
N ALA A 22 -1.35 4.95 1.97
CA ALA A 22 -1.70 4.07 3.08
C ALA A 22 -1.18 2.63 2.90
N CYS A 23 -1.40 2.02 1.72
CA CYS A 23 -0.94 0.65 1.46
C CYS A 23 0.58 0.53 1.49
N ARG A 24 1.31 1.44 0.82
CA ARG A 24 2.79 1.43 0.79
C ARG A 24 3.39 1.62 2.18
N LEU A 25 2.81 2.52 2.98
CA LEU A 25 3.22 2.75 4.36
C LEU A 25 3.01 1.49 5.21
N GLN A 26 1.81 0.89 5.17
CA GLN A 26 1.54 -0.35 5.89
C GLN A 26 2.48 -1.46 5.45
N ARG A 27 2.66 -1.66 4.14
CA ARG A 27 3.59 -2.65 3.58
C ARG A 27 5.01 -2.48 4.14
N LYS A 28 5.53 -1.25 4.15
CA LYS A 28 6.86 -0.93 4.69
C LYS A 28 6.95 -1.23 6.19
N GLN A 29 5.91 -0.89 6.96
CA GLN A 29 5.85 -1.17 8.39
C GLN A 29 5.81 -2.68 8.67
N GLU A 30 4.96 -3.44 7.98
CA GLU A 30 4.85 -4.88 8.17
C GLU A 30 6.13 -5.62 7.76
N LEU A 31 6.80 -5.17 6.71
CA LEU A 31 8.12 -5.69 6.32
C LEU A 31 9.20 -5.37 7.37
N ALA A 32 9.18 -4.16 7.94
CA ALA A 32 10.17 -3.72 8.93
C ALA A 32 10.06 -4.48 10.27
N LYS A 33 8.90 -5.09 10.58
CA LYS A 33 8.72 -5.91 11.78
C LYS A 33 9.59 -7.18 11.78
N ASN A 34 10.09 -7.63 10.61
CA ASN A 34 10.91 -8.84 10.47
C ASN A 34 10.25 -10.10 11.06
N VAL A 35 8.92 -10.18 11.06
CA VAL A 35 8.16 -11.34 11.54
C VAL A 35 7.88 -12.27 10.37
N VAL A 36 8.43 -13.49 10.42
CA VAL A 36 8.21 -14.52 9.40
C VAL A 36 6.73 -14.90 9.38
N GLY A 37 6.15 -14.87 8.18
CA GLY A 37 4.78 -15.28 7.95
C GLY A 37 3.71 -14.27 8.39
N ASN A 38 4.10 -13.04 8.74
CA ASN A 38 3.17 -11.95 8.97
C ASN A 38 2.49 -11.49 7.66
N PHE A 39 1.33 -10.86 7.79
CA PHE A 39 0.63 -10.26 6.66
C PHE A 39 1.34 -9.01 6.16
N VAL A 40 1.60 -9.00 4.85
CA VAL A 40 2.13 -7.84 4.14
C VAL A 40 1.15 -7.52 3.01
N PRO A 41 0.50 -6.34 3.01
CA PRO A 41 -0.47 -6.01 1.98
C PRO A 41 0.17 -5.87 0.61
N THR A 42 -0.60 -6.22 -0.42
CA THR A 42 -0.28 -5.92 -1.82
C THR A 42 -0.88 -4.56 -2.19
N CYS A 43 -0.13 -3.78 -2.96
CA CYS A 43 -0.52 -2.45 -3.39
C CYS A 43 -0.47 -2.35 -4.90
N ASP A 44 -1.40 -1.61 -5.48
CA ASP A 44 -1.42 -1.29 -6.90
C ASP A 44 -0.43 -0.17 -7.25
N ALA A 45 -0.28 0.11 -8.55
CA ALA A 45 0.68 1.10 -9.05
C ALA A 45 0.36 2.55 -8.60
N ASP A 46 -0.91 2.86 -8.37
CA ASP A 46 -1.37 4.13 -7.80
C ASP A 46 -1.19 4.19 -6.26
N GLY A 47 -0.85 3.06 -5.63
CA GLY A 47 -0.63 2.93 -4.20
C GLY A 47 -1.89 2.63 -3.38
N SER A 48 -3.04 2.37 -4.02
CA SER A 48 -4.18 1.77 -3.32
C SER A 48 -3.89 0.32 -2.94
N TYR A 49 -4.71 -0.25 -2.06
CA TYR A 49 -4.67 -1.70 -1.83
C TYR A 49 -5.17 -2.43 -3.07
N SER A 50 -4.52 -3.54 -3.42
CA SER A 50 -4.97 -4.37 -4.53
C SER A 50 -6.33 -5.00 -4.20
N GLN A 51 -7.18 -5.13 -5.22
CA GLN A 51 -8.53 -5.70 -5.08
C GLN A 51 -8.51 -7.11 -4.46
N VAL A 52 -7.45 -7.89 -4.70
CA VAL A 52 -7.21 -9.18 -4.06
C VAL A 52 -6.05 -9.06 -3.09
N GLN A 53 -6.32 -9.29 -1.81
CA GLN A 53 -5.30 -9.37 -0.77
C GLN A 53 -5.10 -10.83 -0.37
N CYS A 54 -3.85 -11.24 -0.19
CA CYS A 54 -3.49 -12.61 0.17
C CYS A 54 -2.51 -12.63 1.34
N HIS A 55 -2.83 -13.43 2.36
CA HIS A 55 -1.92 -13.76 3.43
C HIS A 55 -1.01 -14.91 3.01
N GLY A 56 0.20 -14.57 2.54
CA GLY A 56 1.11 -15.52 1.91
C GLY A 56 1.47 -16.75 2.76
N SER A 57 1.51 -16.62 4.09
CA SER A 57 1.86 -17.74 4.99
C SER A 57 0.73 -18.73 5.23
N THR A 58 -0.53 -18.27 5.23
CA THR A 58 -1.70 -19.14 5.46
C THR A 58 -2.39 -19.54 4.16
N GLY A 59 -2.09 -18.87 3.05
CA GLY A 59 -2.71 -19.09 1.74
C GLY A 59 -4.15 -18.59 1.64
N PHE A 60 -4.62 -17.82 2.63
CA PHE A 60 -5.95 -17.22 2.62
C PHE A 60 -5.93 -15.87 1.91
N CYS A 61 -6.92 -15.63 1.06
CA CYS A 61 -7.11 -14.39 0.34
C CYS A 61 -8.54 -13.87 0.49
N TRP A 62 -8.74 -12.57 0.27
CA TRP A 62 -10.04 -11.90 0.32
C TRP A 62 -10.09 -10.74 -0.70
N CYS A 63 -11.30 -10.30 -1.02
CA CYS A 63 -11.49 -9.07 -1.79
C CYS A 63 -11.36 -7.87 -0.85
N ALA A 64 -10.66 -6.83 -1.29
CA ALA A 64 -10.52 -5.57 -0.60
C ALA A 64 -10.96 -4.39 -1.48
N ASP A 65 -11.39 -3.31 -0.85
CA ASP A 65 -11.53 -2.02 -1.53
C ASP A 65 -10.19 -1.28 -1.62
N LYS A 66 -10.20 -0.09 -2.23
CA LYS A 66 -9.00 0.75 -2.42
C LYS A 66 -8.38 1.25 -1.12
N ASP A 67 -9.13 1.23 -0.03
CA ASP A 67 -8.70 1.65 1.31
C ASP A 67 -8.21 0.46 2.16
N GLY A 68 -8.34 -0.76 1.64
CA GLY A 68 -7.86 -2.00 2.26
C GLY A 68 -8.91 -2.70 3.13
N ASN A 69 -10.17 -2.25 3.12
CA ASN A 69 -11.23 -2.90 3.89
C ASN A 69 -11.61 -4.22 3.23
N GLN A 70 -11.78 -5.25 4.06
CA GLN A 70 -12.19 -6.57 3.60
C GLN A 70 -13.67 -6.59 3.20
N LEU A 71 -13.95 -6.92 1.93
CA LEU A 71 -15.29 -6.99 1.35
C LEU A 71 -15.91 -8.39 1.39
N THR A 72 -15.08 -9.43 1.38
CA THR A 72 -15.53 -10.83 1.34
C THR A 72 -14.88 -11.66 2.44
N LYS A 73 -15.48 -12.82 2.76
CA LYS A 73 -14.85 -13.78 3.66
C LYS A 73 -13.56 -14.31 3.04
N SER A 74 -12.57 -14.61 3.88
CA SER A 74 -11.32 -15.17 3.41
C SER A 74 -11.50 -16.61 2.92
N VAL A 75 -10.94 -16.91 1.75
CA VAL A 75 -10.93 -18.25 1.13
C VAL A 75 -9.50 -18.72 0.93
N ARG A 76 -9.25 -20.03 0.82
CA ARG A 76 -7.94 -20.51 0.37
C ARG A 76 -7.82 -20.32 -1.15
N GLY A 77 -6.71 -19.72 -1.60
CA GLY A 77 -6.48 -19.46 -3.02
C GLY A 77 -7.19 -18.20 -3.53
N LYS A 78 -7.48 -18.14 -4.84
CA LYS A 78 -7.99 -16.93 -5.50
C LYS A 78 -9.49 -16.71 -5.20
N PRO A 79 -9.88 -15.57 -4.59
CA PRO A 79 -11.28 -15.19 -4.43
C PRO A 79 -11.88 -14.65 -5.74
N ASP A 80 -13.21 -14.67 -5.82
CA ASP A 80 -13.98 -14.00 -6.88
C ASP A 80 -14.25 -12.55 -6.45
N CYS A 81 -13.58 -11.62 -7.13
CA CYS A 81 -13.63 -10.16 -6.97
C CYS A 81 -13.79 -9.56 -8.38
#